data_AF-A0A2U8X2A4-F1
#
_entry.id   AF-A0A2U8X2A4-F1
#
_cell.length_a   1.000
_cell.length_b   1.000
_cell.length_c   1.000
_cell.angle_alpha   90.00
_cell.angle_beta   90.00
_cell.angle_gamma   90.00
#
_symmetry.space_group_name_H-M   'P 1'
#
loop_
_entity.id
_entity.type
_entity.pdbx_description
1 polymer ?
#
loop_
_entity_poly.entity_id
_entity_poly.type
_entity_poly.pdbx_seq_one_letter_code
_entity_poly.pdbx_strand_id
1 'polypeptide(L)'
;MRPKSDRSAEIRAQKRIARQYRSLGYDVVERPEPRQLPDFMRDTAPDLVAHSATDNVVVEIKRHATLKGSNDLVGLAERVSGRPDWRFELIVLADEDGPPPSDHGPLIAKARAAAEAGLLDVACLSLLPILAAILRGVARAYGVRLADAPARRLVEELSFRGVLPEPLVDQCLAALAVGDRLTQDGSGSEPPSRVEFEALAQACDTLRHLA
;
A
#
# COMPACT_ATOMS: atom_id res chain seq x y z
N MET A 1 -11.24 21.46 -16.61
CA MET A 1 -10.53 20.48 -17.46
C MET A 1 -9.53 19.75 -16.56
N ARG A 2 -9.74 18.46 -16.23
CA ARG A 2 -8.84 17.73 -15.30
C ARG A 2 -7.48 17.48 -15.99
N PRO A 3 -6.32 17.68 -15.32
CA PRO A 3 -5.01 17.39 -15.91
C PRO A 3 -4.87 15.91 -16.26
N LYS A 4 -4.14 15.62 -17.36
CA LYS A 4 -4.00 14.25 -17.91
C LYS A 4 -3.26 13.29 -16.95
N SER A 5 -2.39 13.82 -16.08
CA SER A 5 -1.68 13.08 -15.03
C SER A 5 -2.62 12.59 -13.92
N ASP A 6 -3.57 13.43 -13.50
CA ASP A 6 -4.46 13.16 -12.36
C ASP A 6 -5.32 11.92 -12.57
N ARG A 7 -5.88 11.80 -13.78
CA ARG A 7 -6.75 10.67 -14.15
C ARG A 7 -6.03 9.33 -14.12
N SER A 8 -4.72 9.34 -14.36
CA SER A 8 -3.91 8.12 -14.44
C SER A 8 -3.68 7.51 -13.05
N ALA A 9 -3.49 8.33 -12.02
CA ALA A 9 -3.31 7.86 -10.65
C ALA A 9 -4.61 7.36 -10.02
N GLU A 10 -5.74 8.07 -10.26
CA GLU A 10 -7.07 7.62 -9.84
C GLU A 10 -7.41 6.25 -10.44
N ILE A 11 -7.13 6.05 -11.74
CA ILE A 11 -7.30 4.75 -12.41
C ILE A 11 -6.41 3.66 -11.79
N ARG A 12 -5.15 3.97 -11.47
CA ARG A 12 -4.24 2.99 -10.82
C ARG A 12 -4.72 2.62 -9.42
N ALA A 13 -5.12 3.61 -8.63
CA ALA A 13 -5.66 3.40 -7.30
C ALA A 13 -6.95 2.59 -7.36
N GLN A 14 -7.87 2.92 -8.28
CA GLN A 14 -9.11 2.19 -8.52
C GLN A 14 -8.84 0.71 -8.76
N LYS A 15 -7.93 0.38 -9.69
CA LYS A 15 -7.56 -1.02 -9.96
C LYS A 15 -6.93 -1.72 -8.76
N ARG A 16 -6.11 -1.01 -7.97
CA ARG A 16 -5.47 -1.57 -6.77
C ARG A 16 -6.52 -1.90 -5.70
N ILE A 17 -7.42 -0.96 -5.42
CA ILE A 17 -8.51 -1.14 -4.45
C ILE A 17 -9.46 -2.26 -4.91
N ALA A 18 -9.76 -2.34 -6.21
CA ALA A 18 -10.55 -3.43 -6.76
C ALA A 18 -9.92 -4.81 -6.47
N ARG A 19 -8.60 -4.94 -6.70
CA ARG A 19 -7.87 -6.19 -6.39
C ARG A 19 -7.90 -6.50 -4.89
N GLN A 20 -7.77 -5.49 -4.04
CA GLN A 20 -7.83 -5.67 -2.59
C GLN A 20 -9.19 -6.22 -2.15
N TYR A 21 -10.31 -5.62 -2.56
CA TYR A 21 -11.65 -6.15 -2.23
C TYR A 21 -11.88 -7.55 -2.80
N ARG A 22 -11.42 -7.84 -4.02
CA ARG A 22 -11.47 -9.19 -4.58
C ARG A 22 -10.71 -10.21 -3.73
N SER A 23 -9.52 -9.84 -3.23
CA SER A 23 -8.75 -10.71 -2.32
C SER A 23 -9.42 -10.93 -0.97
N LEU A 24 -10.29 -10.02 -0.54
CA LEU A 24 -11.13 -10.14 0.65
C LEU A 24 -12.42 -10.95 0.40
N GLY A 25 -12.62 -11.49 -0.81
CA GLY A 25 -13.77 -12.31 -1.15
C GLY A 25 -14.98 -11.52 -1.65
N TYR A 26 -14.83 -10.24 -1.97
CA TYR A 26 -15.90 -9.44 -2.57
C TYR A 26 -15.95 -9.65 -4.09
N ASP A 27 -17.16 -9.65 -4.64
CA ASP A 27 -17.37 -9.41 -6.07
C ASP A 27 -17.34 -7.90 -6.33
N VAL A 28 -16.51 -7.45 -7.27
CA VAL A 28 -16.19 -6.02 -7.43
C VAL A 28 -16.51 -5.55 -8.84
N VAL A 29 -17.39 -4.55 -8.91
CA VAL A 29 -17.74 -3.80 -10.11
C VAL A 29 -16.98 -2.47 -10.12
N GLU A 30 -16.08 -2.31 -11.08
CA GLU A 30 -15.35 -1.07 -11.32
C GLU A 30 -16.17 -0.17 -12.26
N ARG A 31 -16.41 1.09 -11.88
CA ARG A 31 -17.23 2.06 -12.63
C ARG A 31 -18.60 1.48 -13.02
N PRO A 32 -19.42 1.07 -12.04
CA PRO A 32 -20.74 0.53 -12.33
C PRO A 32 -21.56 1.51 -13.14
N GLU A 33 -22.21 1.00 -14.18
CA GLU A 33 -23.24 1.75 -14.89
C GLU A 33 -24.49 1.88 -14.02
N PRO A 34 -25.34 2.90 -14.21
CA PRO A 34 -26.55 3.10 -13.41
C PRO A 34 -27.46 1.86 -13.31
N ARG A 35 -27.49 1.01 -14.34
CA ARG A 35 -28.26 -0.24 -14.35
C ARG A 35 -27.70 -1.35 -13.45
N GLN A 36 -26.44 -1.24 -13.07
CA GLN A 36 -25.76 -2.18 -12.15
C GLN A 36 -25.86 -1.69 -10.70
N LEU A 37 -26.36 -0.47 -10.48
CA LEU A 37 -26.54 0.11 -9.16
C LEU A 37 -27.95 -0.17 -8.63
N PRO A 38 -28.09 -0.36 -7.32
CA PRO A 38 -29.39 -0.35 -6.66
C PRO A 38 -30.15 0.97 -6.90
N ASP A 39 -31.47 0.89 -6.81
CA ASP A 39 -32.40 2.00 -7.02
C ASP A 39 -32.02 3.29 -6.27
N PHE A 40 -31.54 3.16 -5.04
CA PHE A 40 -31.18 4.30 -4.18
C PHE A 40 -29.87 5.00 -4.58
N MET A 41 -29.13 4.46 -5.55
CA MET A 41 -27.87 5.01 -6.07
C MET A 41 -27.87 5.16 -7.60
N ARG A 42 -28.99 4.99 -8.28
CA ARG A 42 -29.03 5.07 -9.76
C ARG A 42 -28.54 6.40 -10.32
N ASP A 43 -28.70 7.49 -9.56
CA ASP A 43 -28.27 8.83 -9.96
C ASP A 43 -26.85 9.16 -9.49
N THR A 44 -26.07 8.16 -9.08
CA THR A 44 -24.68 8.33 -8.66
C THR A 44 -23.74 7.56 -9.58
N ALA A 45 -22.46 7.95 -9.57
CA ALA A 45 -21.43 7.33 -10.39
C ALA A 45 -20.22 6.98 -9.52
N PRO A 46 -20.36 6.00 -8.59
CA PRO A 46 -19.28 5.61 -7.71
C PRO A 46 -18.11 5.02 -8.50
N ASP A 47 -16.91 5.14 -7.95
CA ASP A 47 -15.72 4.57 -8.58
C ASP A 47 -15.74 3.04 -8.50
N LEU A 48 -16.13 2.47 -7.36
CA LEU A 48 -16.35 1.03 -7.22
C LEU A 48 -17.57 0.69 -6.36
N VAL A 49 -18.14 -0.48 -6.65
CA VAL A 49 -19.05 -1.17 -5.73
C VAL A 49 -18.53 -2.58 -5.52
N ALA A 50 -18.45 -3.00 -4.25
CA ALA A 50 -18.02 -4.32 -3.84
C ALA A 50 -19.17 -5.02 -3.09
N HIS A 51 -19.46 -6.27 -3.44
CA HIS A 51 -20.53 -7.08 -2.88
C HIS A 51 -19.96 -8.30 -2.16
N SER A 52 -20.42 -8.57 -0.95
CA SER A 52 -20.14 -9.82 -0.24
C SER A 52 -21.43 -10.43 0.32
N ALA A 53 -21.31 -11.58 0.97
CA ALA A 53 -22.44 -12.21 1.66
C ALA A 53 -22.89 -11.43 2.91
N THR A 54 -22.03 -10.59 3.49
CA THR A 54 -22.27 -9.91 4.77
C THR A 54 -22.56 -8.42 4.63
N ASP A 55 -21.92 -7.76 3.67
CA ASP A 55 -22.10 -6.33 3.43
C ASP A 55 -21.70 -5.93 2.00
N ASN A 56 -22.13 -4.73 1.62
CA ASN A 56 -21.86 -4.09 0.36
C ASN A 56 -21.12 -2.77 0.63
N VAL A 57 -20.12 -2.49 -0.20
CA VAL A 57 -19.26 -1.32 -0.01
C VAL A 57 -19.30 -0.47 -1.27
N VAL A 58 -19.59 0.81 -1.07
CA VAL A 58 -19.49 1.84 -2.13
C VAL A 58 -18.22 2.62 -1.89
N VAL A 59 -17.34 2.64 -2.88
CA VAL A 59 -16.03 3.29 -2.77
C VAL A 59 -15.95 4.48 -3.70
N GLU A 60 -15.54 5.61 -3.13
CA GLU A 60 -15.17 6.82 -3.86
C GLU A 60 -13.69 7.12 -3.68
N ILE A 61 -13.02 7.45 -4.78
CA ILE A 61 -11.59 7.76 -4.77
C ILE A 61 -11.42 9.22 -5.17
N LYS A 62 -10.83 10.00 -4.27
CA LYS A 62 -10.59 11.43 -4.50
C LYS A 62 -9.17 11.81 -4.13
N ARG A 63 -8.61 12.79 -4.83
CA ARG A 63 -7.37 13.44 -4.38
C ARG A 63 -7.67 14.44 -3.28
N HIS A 64 -6.72 14.66 -2.38
CA HIS A 64 -6.87 15.61 -1.29
C HIS A 64 -7.20 17.03 -1.79
N ALA A 65 -6.54 17.50 -2.86
CA ALA A 65 -6.85 18.77 -3.50
C ALA A 65 -8.30 18.89 -4.01
N THR A 66 -8.95 17.76 -4.32
CA THR A 66 -10.32 17.71 -4.88
C THR A 66 -11.41 17.49 -3.82
N LEU A 67 -11.04 17.30 -2.55
CA LEU A 67 -12.00 17.08 -1.46
C LEU A 67 -12.75 18.35 -1.04
N LYS A 68 -12.11 19.53 -1.13
CA LYS A 68 -12.73 20.79 -0.70
C LYS A 68 -13.89 21.16 -1.64
N GLY A 69 -15.13 21.05 -1.14
CA GLY A 69 -16.34 21.54 -1.81
C GLY A 69 -17.15 20.49 -2.58
N SER A 70 -16.84 19.19 -2.45
CA SER A 70 -17.61 18.14 -3.13
C SER A 70 -18.89 17.77 -2.37
N ASN A 71 -19.95 18.58 -2.54
CA ASN A 71 -21.28 18.30 -1.97
C ASN A 71 -21.82 16.90 -2.34
N ASP A 72 -21.41 16.38 -3.50
CA ASP A 72 -21.85 15.08 -4.01
C ASP A 72 -21.40 13.90 -3.13
N LEU A 73 -20.27 14.04 -2.40
CA LEU A 73 -19.77 12.99 -1.50
C LEU A 73 -20.61 12.86 -0.24
N VAL A 74 -21.04 14.00 0.32
CA VAL A 74 -21.90 14.03 1.51
C VAL A 74 -23.24 13.39 1.18
N GLY A 75 -23.86 13.78 0.06
CA GLY A 75 -25.13 13.21 -0.37
C GLY A 75 -25.04 11.72 -0.76
N LEU A 76 -23.89 11.24 -1.24
CA LEU A 76 -23.68 9.80 -1.44
C LEU A 76 -23.54 9.07 -0.10
N ALA A 77 -22.72 9.57 0.81
CA ALA A 77 -22.51 8.98 2.13
C ALA A 77 -23.85 8.85 2.90
N GLU A 78 -24.66 9.91 2.93
CA GLU A 78 -25.98 9.91 3.58
C GLU A 78 -26.93 8.86 2.99
N ARG A 79 -26.97 8.73 1.66
CA ARG A 79 -27.81 7.74 0.97
C ARG A 79 -27.41 6.30 1.27
N VAL A 80 -26.11 6.06 1.47
CA VAL A 80 -25.56 4.72 1.74
C VAL A 80 -25.69 4.37 3.21
N SER A 81 -25.34 5.27 4.14
CA SER A 81 -25.39 5.02 5.58
C SER A 81 -26.79 4.70 6.12
N GLY A 82 -27.85 5.11 5.42
CA GLY A 82 -29.24 4.78 5.76
C GLY A 82 -29.70 3.39 5.32
N ARG A 83 -28.83 2.57 4.73
CA ARG A 83 -29.20 1.25 4.17
C ARG A 83 -28.56 0.11 4.96
N PRO A 84 -29.35 -0.89 5.40
CA PRO A 84 -28.80 -2.10 6.03
C PRO A 84 -27.80 -2.78 5.10
N ASP A 85 -26.70 -3.29 5.65
CA ASP A 85 -25.69 -4.05 4.92
C ASP A 85 -24.99 -3.25 3.81
N TRP A 86 -25.00 -1.92 3.91
CA TRP A 86 -24.29 -1.01 3.03
C TRP A 86 -23.41 -0.05 3.83
N ARG A 87 -22.18 0.17 3.34
CA ARG A 87 -21.29 1.20 3.89
C ARG A 87 -20.59 1.98 2.79
N PHE A 88 -20.26 3.22 3.12
CA PHE A 88 -19.54 4.13 2.22
C PHE A 88 -18.09 4.26 2.68
N GLU A 89 -17.15 4.10 1.75
CA GLU A 89 -15.72 4.30 2.00
C GLU A 89 -15.13 5.34 1.04
N LEU A 90 -14.53 6.39 1.61
CA LEU A 90 -13.83 7.41 0.86
C LEU A 90 -12.32 7.17 0.94
N ILE A 91 -11.71 6.86 -0.20
CA ILE A 91 -10.26 6.71 -0.31
C ILE A 91 -9.66 8.02 -0.81
N VAL A 92 -8.87 8.65 0.06
CA VAL A 92 -8.18 9.89 -0.24
C VAL A 92 -6.77 9.58 -0.74
N LEU A 93 -6.52 9.84 -2.03
CA LEU A 93 -5.19 9.83 -2.60
C LEU A 93 -4.42 11.06 -2.14
N ALA A 94 -3.20 10.86 -1.64
CA ALA A 94 -2.28 11.95 -1.41
C ALA A 94 -2.02 12.69 -2.71
N ASP A 95 -1.92 14.02 -2.64
CA ASP A 95 -1.49 14.84 -3.78
C ASP A 95 -0.07 14.40 -4.18
N GLU A 96 0.14 14.16 -5.48
CA GLU A 96 1.37 13.58 -6.02
C GLU A 96 2.55 14.56 -5.93
N ASP A 97 3.20 14.61 -4.76
CA ASP A 97 4.59 15.05 -4.61
C ASP A 97 5.53 13.88 -4.24
N GLY A 98 5.01 12.64 -4.24
CA GLY A 98 5.82 11.45 -4.07
C GLY A 98 6.31 10.92 -5.41
N PRO A 99 7.59 10.53 -5.56
CA PRO A 99 8.02 9.79 -6.75
C PRO A 99 7.13 8.55 -6.94
N PRO A 100 6.87 8.13 -8.20
CA PRO A 100 6.10 6.91 -8.49
C PRO A 100 6.69 5.73 -7.72
N PRO A 101 5.88 4.68 -7.40
CA PRO A 101 6.43 3.46 -6.82
C PRO A 101 7.56 2.98 -7.72
N SER A 102 8.79 3.09 -7.22
CA SER A 102 9.98 2.71 -7.96
C SER A 102 9.95 1.19 -8.12
N ASP A 103 10.13 0.69 -9.35
CA ASP A 103 10.34 -0.74 -9.53
C ASP A 103 11.69 -1.12 -8.90
N HIS A 104 11.61 -1.72 -7.72
CA HIS A 104 12.78 -2.15 -6.97
C HIS A 104 13.29 -3.54 -7.40
N GLY A 105 12.57 -4.25 -8.29
CA GLY A 105 12.94 -5.58 -8.76
C GLY A 105 14.37 -5.69 -9.30
N PRO A 106 14.82 -4.78 -10.19
CA PRO A 106 16.20 -4.78 -10.69
C PRO A 106 17.26 -4.58 -9.60
N LEU A 107 16.94 -3.81 -8.55
CA LEU A 107 17.88 -3.57 -7.44
C LEU A 107 17.95 -4.77 -6.50
N ILE A 108 16.81 -5.43 -6.23
CA ILE A 108 16.77 -6.70 -5.47
C ILE A 108 17.56 -7.78 -6.22
N ALA A 109 17.40 -7.89 -7.54
CA ALA A 109 18.16 -8.84 -8.35
C ALA A 109 19.68 -8.58 -8.30
N LYS A 110 20.11 -7.31 -8.30
CA LYS A 110 21.53 -6.94 -8.10
C LYS A 110 22.03 -7.33 -6.71
N ALA A 111 21.23 -7.14 -5.66
CA ALA A 111 21.60 -7.58 -4.31
C ALA A 111 21.75 -9.11 -4.23
N ARG A 112 20.85 -9.86 -4.89
CA ARG A 112 20.97 -11.33 -5.01
C ARG A 112 22.26 -11.74 -5.73
N ALA A 113 22.61 -11.09 -6.84
CA ALA A 113 23.87 -11.34 -7.53
C ALA A 113 25.11 -11.04 -6.66
N ALA A 114 25.06 -9.97 -5.85
CA ALA A 114 26.13 -9.66 -4.89
C ALA A 114 26.25 -10.74 -3.80
N ALA A 115 25.13 -11.25 -3.28
CA ALA A 115 25.12 -12.33 -2.30
C ALA A 115 25.66 -13.66 -2.88
N GLU A 116 25.35 -13.97 -4.15
CA GLU A 116 25.92 -15.11 -4.88
C GLU A 116 27.43 -14.99 -5.08
N ALA A 117 27.93 -13.77 -5.28
CA ALA A 117 29.36 -13.48 -5.34
C ALA A 117 30.07 -13.48 -3.96
N GLY A 118 29.36 -13.83 -2.87
CA GLY A 118 29.90 -13.87 -1.52
C GLY A 118 29.96 -12.51 -0.81
N LEU A 119 29.40 -11.46 -1.40
CA LEU A 119 29.39 -10.10 -0.86
C LEU A 119 28.13 -9.84 -0.02
N LEU A 120 27.92 -10.64 1.03
CA LEU A 120 26.67 -10.60 1.83
C LEU A 120 26.46 -9.26 2.54
N ASP A 121 27.50 -8.63 3.09
CA ASP A 121 27.41 -7.31 3.72
C ASP A 121 26.85 -6.27 2.75
N VAL A 122 27.43 -6.23 1.54
CA VAL A 122 27.04 -5.31 0.46
C VAL A 122 25.61 -5.58 0.01
N ALA A 123 25.24 -6.86 -0.12
CA ALA A 123 23.90 -7.28 -0.50
C ALA A 123 22.85 -6.82 0.54
N CYS A 124 23.11 -7.07 1.82
CA CYS A 124 22.23 -6.65 2.92
C CYS A 124 22.12 -5.11 3.01
N LEU A 125 23.25 -4.40 3.00
CA LEU A 125 23.28 -2.93 3.04
C LEU A 125 22.55 -2.30 1.85
N SER A 126 22.55 -2.96 0.69
CA SER A 126 21.80 -2.49 -0.49
C SER A 126 20.29 -2.68 -0.36
N LEU A 127 19.84 -3.72 0.34
CA LEU A 127 18.41 -4.05 0.50
C LEU A 127 17.72 -3.20 1.57
N LEU A 128 18.41 -2.72 2.60
CA LEU A 128 17.83 -1.88 3.67
C LEU A 128 17.16 -0.58 3.18
N PRO A 129 17.80 0.27 2.35
CA PRO A 129 17.14 1.46 1.81
C PRO A 129 15.97 1.10 0.89
N ILE A 130 16.02 -0.07 0.22
CA ILE A 130 14.93 -0.58 -0.62
C ILE A 130 13.73 -0.98 0.25
N LEU A 131 13.95 -1.74 1.32
CA LEU A 131 12.91 -2.10 2.29
C LEU A 131 12.22 -0.84 2.85
N ALA A 132 13.00 0.17 3.25
CA ALA A 132 12.47 1.42 3.76
C ALA A 132 11.68 2.20 2.68
N ALA A 133 12.10 2.16 1.41
CA ALA A 133 11.37 2.78 0.31
C ALA A 133 10.03 2.08 0.05
N ILE A 134 10.03 0.73 0.05
CA ILE A 134 8.82 -0.08 -0.14
C ILE A 134 7.84 0.17 1.02
N LEU A 135 8.30 0.13 2.28
CA LEU A 135 7.46 0.42 3.45
C LEU A 135 6.82 1.80 3.38
N ARG A 136 7.56 2.82 2.91
CA ARG A 136 6.99 4.16 2.67
C ARG A 136 5.97 4.14 1.53
N GLY A 137 6.20 3.36 0.48
CA GLY A 137 5.24 3.14 -0.60
C GLY A 137 3.93 2.55 -0.08
N VAL A 138 4.01 1.47 0.70
CA VAL A 138 2.87 0.83 1.37
C VAL A 138 2.19 1.84 2.31
N ALA A 139 2.93 2.50 3.20
CA ALA A 139 2.38 3.53 4.07
C ALA A 139 1.57 4.60 3.30
N ARG A 140 2.11 5.13 2.20
CA ARG A 140 1.40 6.08 1.33
C ARG A 140 0.14 5.47 0.70
N ALA A 141 0.23 4.23 0.21
CA ALA A 141 -0.90 3.52 -0.42
C ALA A 141 -2.08 3.30 0.54
N TYR A 142 -1.81 3.25 1.85
CA TYR A 142 -2.77 3.09 2.93
C TYR A 142 -3.01 4.38 3.76
N GLY A 143 -2.64 5.55 3.24
CA GLY A 143 -2.95 6.85 3.84
C GLY A 143 -2.18 7.16 5.14
N VAL A 144 -1.11 6.44 5.43
CA VAL A 144 -0.21 6.70 6.56
C VAL A 144 0.71 7.86 6.18
N ARG A 145 0.54 9.00 6.87
CA ARG A 145 1.38 10.20 6.67
C ARG A 145 2.40 10.33 7.79
N LEU A 146 3.44 9.52 7.70
CA LEU A 146 4.61 9.58 8.58
C LEU A 146 5.80 10.08 7.75
N ALA A 147 5.87 11.40 7.55
CA ALA A 147 7.01 12.04 6.91
C ALA A 147 8.27 11.78 7.75
N ASP A 148 9.36 11.36 7.11
CA ASP A 148 10.67 11.10 7.71
C ASP A 148 10.68 10.11 8.88
N ALA A 149 9.62 9.32 9.06
CA ALA A 149 9.61 8.31 10.10
C ALA A 149 10.63 7.20 9.81
N PRO A 150 11.31 6.69 10.85
CA PRO A 150 12.17 5.53 10.72
C PRO A 150 11.35 4.32 10.27
N ALA A 151 11.98 3.41 9.53
CA ALA A 151 11.31 2.25 8.94
C ALA A 151 10.60 1.39 10.01
N ARG A 152 11.18 1.24 11.20
CA ARG A 152 10.55 0.55 12.34
C ARG A 152 9.18 1.14 12.70
N ARG A 153 9.08 2.47 12.78
CA ARG A 153 7.81 3.15 13.10
C ARG A 153 6.77 2.96 11.99
N LEU A 154 7.20 2.86 10.73
CA LEU A 154 6.30 2.53 9.62
C LEU A 154 5.74 1.10 9.76
N VAL A 155 6.57 0.14 10.15
CA VAL A 155 6.14 -1.25 10.40
C VAL A 155 5.11 -1.30 11.53
N GLU A 156 5.40 -0.63 12.65
CA GLU A 156 4.50 -0.57 13.82
C GLU A 156 3.14 0.05 13.47
N GLU A 157 3.13 1.16 12.73
CA GLU A 157 1.89 1.82 12.31
C GLU A 157 1.10 0.97 11.30
N LEU A 158 1.77 0.34 10.34
CA LEU A 158 1.13 -0.54 9.37
C LEU A 158 0.59 -1.82 10.02
N SER A 159 1.26 -2.33 11.05
CA SER A 159 0.77 -3.43 11.89
C SER A 159 -0.47 -3.02 12.67
N PHE A 160 -0.43 -1.86 13.33
CA PHE A 160 -1.56 -1.34 14.12
C PHE A 160 -2.83 -1.20 13.27
N ARG A 161 -2.68 -0.85 11.99
CA ARG A 161 -3.78 -0.73 11.03
C ARG A 161 -4.20 -2.05 10.38
N GLY A 162 -3.58 -3.17 10.74
CA GLY A 162 -3.84 -4.49 10.14
C GLY A 162 -3.43 -4.61 8.68
N VAL A 163 -2.55 -3.73 8.19
CA VAL A 163 -2.03 -3.77 6.80
C VAL A 163 -0.95 -4.83 6.66
N LEU A 164 -0.08 -4.96 7.68
CA LEU A 164 0.91 -6.01 7.74
C LEU A 164 0.42 -7.14 8.65
N PRO A 165 0.37 -8.40 8.16
CA PRO A 165 0.12 -9.54 9.02
C PRO A 165 1.32 -9.77 9.95
N GLU A 166 1.07 -10.34 11.13
CA GLU A 166 2.07 -10.55 12.19
C GLU A 166 3.38 -11.22 11.71
N PRO A 167 3.34 -12.29 10.87
CA PRO A 167 4.59 -12.89 10.37
C PRO A 167 5.43 -11.93 9.52
N LEU A 168 4.80 -11.00 8.81
CA LEU A 168 5.49 -10.01 7.97
C LEU A 168 6.05 -8.87 8.82
N VAL A 169 5.39 -8.54 9.93
CA VAL A 169 5.91 -7.59 10.94
C VAL A 169 7.21 -8.12 11.53
N ASP A 170 7.22 -9.37 11.99
CA ASP A 170 8.41 -10.02 12.55
C ASP A 170 9.56 -10.05 11.55
N GLN A 171 9.25 -10.42 10.30
CA GLN A 171 10.23 -10.41 9.20
C GLN A 171 10.83 -9.02 8.97
N CYS A 172 10.00 -7.97 8.95
CA CYS A 172 10.47 -6.61 8.76
C CYS A 172 11.32 -6.12 9.93
N LEU A 173 10.91 -6.41 11.17
CA LEU A 173 11.65 -6.01 12.37
C LEU A 173 12.99 -6.74 12.48
N ALA A 174 13.03 -8.04 12.16
CA ALA A 174 14.27 -8.80 12.09
C ALA A 174 15.22 -8.25 11.01
N ALA A 175 14.69 -7.95 9.82
CA ALA A 175 15.45 -7.35 8.72
C ALA A 175 16.03 -5.97 9.08
N LEU A 176 15.28 -5.13 9.80
CA LEU A 176 15.77 -3.83 10.28
C LEU A 176 16.85 -3.99 11.35
N ALA A 177 16.73 -4.97 12.24
CA ALA A 177 17.74 -5.25 13.26
C ALA A 177 19.09 -5.63 12.64
N VAL A 178 19.08 -6.38 11.52
CA VAL A 178 20.31 -6.65 10.74
C VAL A 178 20.94 -5.35 10.27
N GLY A 179 20.14 -4.40 9.79
CA GLY A 179 20.64 -3.10 9.34
C GLY A 179 21.19 -2.21 10.44
N ASP A 180 20.51 -2.16 11.59
CA ASP A 180 20.99 -1.42 12.76
C ASP A 180 22.37 -1.95 13.19
N ARG A 181 22.54 -3.28 13.20
CA ARG A 181 23.83 -3.94 13.49
C ARG A 181 24.93 -3.57 12.48
N LEU A 182 24.64 -3.68 11.19
CA LEU A 182 25.63 -3.40 10.12
C LEU A 182 26.03 -1.92 10.03
N THR A 183 25.19 -1.00 10.51
CA THR A 183 25.44 0.45 10.41
C THR A 183 26.01 1.06 11.68
N GLN A 184 25.75 0.48 12.85
CA GLN A 184 26.25 0.98 14.14
C GLN A 184 27.62 0.42 14.52
N ASP A 185 27.97 -0.78 14.06
CA ASP A 185 29.25 -1.42 14.38
C ASP A 185 30.31 -1.16 13.31
N GLY A 186 31.07 -0.08 13.50
CA GLY A 186 32.33 0.11 12.79
C GLY A 186 33.33 -0.99 13.17
N SER A 187 33.47 -2.02 12.33
CA SER A 187 34.56 -3.03 12.35
C SER A 187 34.44 -4.24 13.30
N GLY A 188 33.28 -4.52 13.92
CA GLY A 188 33.15 -5.64 14.87
C GLY A 188 31.88 -6.49 14.78
N SER A 189 30.92 -6.17 13.92
CA SER A 189 29.68 -6.94 13.83
C SER A 189 29.96 -8.30 13.19
N GLU A 190 29.34 -9.35 13.71
CA GLU A 190 29.27 -10.63 13.00
C GLU A 190 28.72 -10.39 11.58
N PRO A 191 29.31 -10.99 10.53
CA PRO A 191 28.81 -10.82 9.18
C PRO A 191 27.36 -11.36 9.07
N PRO A 192 26.52 -10.79 8.20
CA PRO A 192 25.18 -11.28 8.00
C PRO A 192 25.25 -12.67 7.37
N SER A 193 24.50 -13.58 7.95
CA SER A 193 24.33 -14.93 7.41
C SER A 193 23.51 -14.90 6.13
N ARG A 194 23.65 -15.97 5.33
CA ARG A 194 22.80 -16.17 4.15
C ARG A 194 21.30 -16.25 4.51
N VAL A 195 20.97 -16.74 5.71
CA VAL A 195 19.58 -16.80 6.21
C VAL A 195 19.02 -15.40 6.44
N GLU A 196 19.80 -14.51 7.05
CA GLU A 196 19.41 -13.11 7.26
C GLU A 196 19.23 -12.36 5.94
N PHE A 197 20.12 -12.61 4.97
CA PHE A 197 19.97 -12.06 3.62
C PHE A 197 18.66 -12.51 2.95
N GLU A 198 18.37 -13.81 2.95
CA GLU A 198 17.14 -14.33 2.30
C GLU A 198 15.89 -13.81 3.00
N ALA A 199 15.89 -13.68 4.33
CA ALA A 199 14.78 -13.09 5.07
C ALA A 199 14.52 -11.64 4.65
N LEU A 200 15.59 -10.82 4.53
CA LEU A 200 15.49 -9.43 4.07
C LEU A 200 15.00 -9.33 2.61
N ALA A 201 15.53 -10.18 1.72
CA ALA A 201 15.11 -10.22 0.32
C ALA A 201 13.64 -10.66 0.18
N GLN A 202 13.22 -11.68 0.94
CA GLN A 202 11.84 -12.16 0.96
C GLN A 202 10.86 -11.11 1.50
N ALA A 203 11.25 -10.36 2.54
CA ALA A 203 10.45 -9.25 3.05
C ALA A 203 10.23 -8.17 1.98
N CYS A 204 11.30 -7.81 1.24
CA CYS A 204 11.21 -6.85 0.13
C CYS A 204 10.29 -7.35 -0.98
N ASP A 205 10.44 -8.61 -1.40
CA ASP A 205 9.60 -9.20 -2.45
C ASP A 205 8.13 -9.25 -2.04
N THR A 206 7.85 -9.68 -0.79
CA THR A 206 6.48 -9.77 -0.26
C THR A 206 5.81 -8.40 -0.16
N LEU A 207 6.50 -7.41 0.44
CA LEU A 207 5.96 -6.07 0.60
C LEU A 207 5.73 -5.33 -0.72
N ARG A 208 6.54 -5.62 -1.75
CA ARG A 208 6.38 -5.00 -3.08
C ARG A 208 5.02 -5.33 -3.72
N HIS A 209 4.42 -6.46 -3.36
CA HIS A 209 3.07 -6.82 -3.83
C HIS A 209 1.94 -6.05 -3.10
N LEU A 210 2.25 -5.40 -1.98
CA LEU A 210 1.31 -4.58 -1.18
C LEU A 210 1.35 -3.09 -1.55
N ALA A 211 2.37 -2.65 -2.30
CA ALA A 211 2.56 -1.26 -2.74
C ALA A 211 1.76 -0.92 -4.02
#